data_AF-A0A945AYU9-F1
#
_entry.id   AF-A0A945AYU9-F1
#
_cell.length_a   1.000
_cell.length_b   1.000
_cell.length_c   1.000
_cell.angle_alpha   90.00
_cell.angle_beta   90.00
_cell.angle_gamma   90.00
#
_symmetry.space_group_name_H-M   'P 1'
#
loop_
_entity.id
_entity.type
_entity.pdbx_description
1 polymer ?
#
loop_
_entity_poly.entity_id
_entity_poly.type
_entity_poly.pdbx_seq_one_letter_code
_entity_poly.pdbx_strand_id
1 'polypeptide(L)'
;MSYFIFDGVLECGRQYELKGEEAGHILKSRRLRVGDYFFIQDEQGRRFEVVLQNLSRNSLKFVPEKTVPVPPQSPLRLEILQALPKEKALDFILQK
;
A
#
# COMPACT_ATOMS: atom_id res chain seq x y z
N MET A 1 -5.91 -5.37 7.58
CA MET A 1 -4.43 -5.36 7.48
C MET A 1 -4.01 -4.15 6.68
N SER A 2 -3.02 -3.38 7.13
CA SER A 2 -2.55 -2.17 6.44
C SER A 2 -1.54 -2.54 5.35
N TYR A 3 -1.74 -1.99 4.15
CA TYR A 3 -0.90 -2.18 2.97
C TYR A 3 -0.36 -0.82 2.49
N PHE A 4 0.70 -0.85 1.71
CA PHE A 4 1.26 0.32 1.03
C PHE A 4 0.91 0.30 -0.45
N ILE A 5 0.88 1.47 -1.09
CA ILE A 5 0.59 1.60 -2.51
C ILE A 5 1.92 1.67 -3.27
N PHE A 6 2.04 0.91 -4.35
CA PHE A 6 3.20 0.93 -5.24
C PHE A 6 2.77 1.40 -6.63
N ASP A 7 3.45 2.42 -7.13
CA ASP A 7 3.29 2.94 -8.48
C ASP A 7 3.98 1.99 -9.46
N GLY A 8 3.21 1.03 -9.96
CA GLY A 8 3.58 0.08 -11.01
C GLY A 8 2.92 -1.28 -10.85
N VAL A 9 3.23 -2.20 -11.76
CA VAL A 9 2.74 -3.59 -11.73
C VAL A 9 3.78 -4.51 -11.09
N LEU A 10 3.36 -5.26 -10.10
CA LEU A 10 4.21 -6.20 -9.37
C LEU A 10 4.06 -7.63 -9.90
N GLU A 11 5.18 -8.33 -9.99
CA GLU A 11 5.25 -9.76 -10.30
C GLU A 11 5.97 -10.51 -9.17
N CYS A 12 5.46 -11.68 -8.80
CA CYS A 12 6.09 -12.51 -7.78
C CYS A 12 7.49 -12.96 -8.22
N GLY A 13 8.44 -12.97 -7.28
CA GLY A 13 9.82 -13.40 -7.49
C GLY A 13 10.73 -12.36 -8.15
N ARG A 14 10.21 -11.20 -8.59
CA ARG A 14 11.04 -10.08 -9.05
C ARG A 14 11.36 -9.11 -7.92
N GLN A 15 12.56 -8.54 -7.95
CA GLN A 15 12.95 -7.52 -7.00
C GLN A 15 12.52 -6.13 -7.49
N TYR A 16 11.86 -5.39 -6.60
CA TYR A 16 11.43 -4.01 -6.85
C TYR A 16 12.06 -3.07 -5.84
N GLU A 17 12.11 -1.79 -6.20
CA GLU A 17 12.64 -0.73 -5.33
C GLU A 17 11.60 0.38 -5.18
N LEU A 18 11.20 0.65 -3.94
CA LEU A 18 10.43 1.84 -3.58
C LEU A 18 11.41 2.98 -3.27
N LYS A 19 11.19 4.16 -3.84
CA LYS A 19 12.00 5.35 -3.61
C LYS A 19 11.14 6.51 -3.13
N GLY A 20 11.77 7.47 -2.46
CA GLY A 20 11.14 8.76 -2.18
C GLY A 20 10.38 8.79 -0.86
N GLU A 21 9.34 9.62 -0.82
CA GLU A 21 8.59 9.93 0.40
C GLU A 21 7.88 8.69 0.97
N GLU A 22 7.31 7.85 0.10
CA GLU A 22 6.66 6.58 0.49
C GLU A 22 7.63 5.62 1.20
N ALA A 23 8.88 5.54 0.75
CA ALA A 23 9.91 4.76 1.43
C ALA A 23 10.20 5.32 2.83
N GLY A 24 10.26 6.65 2.95
CA GLY A 24 10.39 7.34 4.24
C GLY A 24 9.20 7.10 5.17
N HIS A 25 7.98 7.08 4.65
CA HIS A 25 6.76 6.78 5.42
C HIS A 25 6.78 5.36 5.98
N ILE A 26 7.09 4.37 5.15
CA ILE A 26 7.21 2.97 5.59
C ILE A 26 8.29 2.83 6.68
N LEU A 27 9.46 3.42 6.45
CA LEU A 27 10.60 3.38 7.35
C LEU A 27 10.30 3.94 8.74
N LYS A 28 9.71 5.13 8.78
CA LYS A 28 9.42 5.84 10.03
C LYS A 28 8.23 5.25 10.78
N SER A 29 7.21 4.77 10.06
CA SER A 29 5.96 4.30 10.69
C SER A 29 6.04 2.85 11.17
N ARG A 30 6.71 1.97 10.43
CA ARG A 30 6.71 0.52 10.70
C ARG A 30 7.97 -0.03 11.34
N ARG A 31 9.09 0.72 11.32
CA ARG A 31 10.40 0.26 11.82
C ARG A 31 10.80 -1.12 11.27
N LEU A 32 10.48 -1.38 10.00
CA LEU A 32 10.76 -2.65 9.33
C LEU A 32 12.26 -2.95 9.33
N ARG A 33 12.59 -4.24 9.42
CA ARG A 33 13.93 -4.79 9.31
C ARG A 33 14.02 -5.68 8.08
N VAL A 34 15.22 -5.84 7.55
CA VAL A 34 15.47 -6.81 6.48
C VAL A 34 15.01 -8.20 6.95
N GLY A 35 14.23 -8.88 6.12
CA GLY A 35 13.55 -10.13 6.43
C GLY A 35 12.10 -9.98 6.91
N ASP A 36 11.65 -8.76 7.23
CA ASP A 36 10.26 -8.54 7.63
C ASP A 36 9.31 -8.62 6.42
N TYR A 37 8.12 -9.14 6.70
CA TYR A 37 7.02 -9.22 5.74
C TYR A 37 6.10 -8.01 5.86
N PHE A 38 5.65 -7.51 4.72
CA PHE A 38 4.64 -6.47 4.65
C PHE A 38 3.76 -6.61 3.40
N PHE A 39 2.66 -5.87 3.37
CA PHE A 39 1.71 -5.91 2.25
C PHE A 39 1.86 -4.70 1.35
N ILE A 40 1.91 -4.93 0.04
CA ILE A 40 1.85 -3.89 -0.99
C ILE A 40 0.68 -4.17 -1.92
N GLN A 41 0.01 -3.11 -2.36
CA GLN A 41 -0.96 -3.14 -3.45
C GLN A 41 -0.38 -2.47 -4.68
N ASP A 42 -0.46 -3.14 -5.83
CA ASP A 42 -0.07 -2.59 -7.12
C ASP A 42 -1.15 -1.66 -7.70
N GLU A 43 -0.85 -0.98 -8.81
CA GLU A 43 -1.80 -0.10 -9.51
C GLU A 43 -3.04 -0.83 -10.05
N GLN A 44 -2.97 -2.15 -10.23
CA GLN A 44 -4.10 -2.98 -10.67
C GLN A 44 -5.01 -3.40 -9.51
N GLY A 45 -4.70 -2.97 -8.29
CA GLY A 45 -5.43 -3.30 -7.09
C GLY A 45 -5.13 -4.70 -6.55
N ARG A 46 -4.11 -5.40 -7.06
CA ARG A 46 -3.68 -6.71 -6.56
C ARG A 46 -2.78 -6.50 -5.35
N ARG A 47 -2.98 -7.32 -4.31
CA ARG A 47 -2.17 -7.28 -3.10
C ARG A 47 -1.15 -8.39 -3.11
N PHE A 48 0.03 -8.08 -2.60
CA PHE A 48 1.14 -9.01 -2.46
C PHE A 48 1.70 -8.94 -1.05
N GLU A 49 2.03 -10.10 -0.52
CA GLU A 49 2.92 -10.25 0.62
C GLU A 49 4.35 -10.20 0.09
N VAL A 50 5.11 -9.23 0.56
CA VAL A 50 6.47 -8.96 0.10
C VAL A 50 7.43 -9.05 1.27
N VAL A 51 8.63 -9.56 1.01
CA VAL A 51 9.73 -9.61 1.97
C VAL A 51 10.68 -8.44 1.73
N LEU A 52 11.04 -7.73 2.79
CA LEU A 52 12.01 -6.66 2.72
C LEU A 52 13.42 -7.25 2.59
N GLN A 53 14.09 -7.00 1.46
CA GLN A 53 15.45 -7.52 1.19
C GLN A 53 16.54 -6.54 1.60
N ASN A 54 16.31 -5.24 1.39
CA ASN A 54 17.29 -4.23 1.74
C ASN A 54 16.61 -2.92 2.06
N LEU A 55 17.27 -2.13 2.91
CA LEU A 55 16.75 -0.91 3.45
C LEU A 55 17.86 0.15 3.41
N SER A 56 17.58 1.24 2.71
CA SER A 56 18.45 2.40 2.57
C SER A 56 17.75 3.65 3.09
N ARG A 57 18.50 4.72 3.33
CA ARG A 57 17.97 5.95 3.98
C ARG A 57 16.72 6.53 3.29
N ASN A 58 16.57 6.32 1.98
CA ASN A 58 15.43 6.81 1.20
C ASN A 58 14.95 5.81 0.12
N SER A 59 15.31 4.54 0.26
CA SER A 59 14.83 3.48 -0.63
C SER A 59 14.69 2.14 0.07
N LEU A 60 13.76 1.32 -0.41
CA LEU A 60 13.46 -0.01 0.12
C LEU A 60 13.46 -0.97 -1.05
N LYS A 61 14.21 -2.07 -0.93
CA LYS A 61 14.20 -3.16 -1.90
C LYS A 61 13.42 -4.32 -1.32
N PHE A 62 12.45 -4.82 -2.06
CA PHE A 62 11.58 -5.90 -1.63
C PHE A 62 11.31 -6.86 -2.78
N VAL A 63 10.86 -8.07 -2.43
CA VAL A 63 10.47 -9.10 -3.39
C VAL A 63 9.05 -9.56 -3.05
N PRO A 64 8.09 -9.45 -3.96
CA PRO A 64 6.78 -10.05 -3.78
C PRO A 64 6.89 -11.58 -3.80
N GLU A 65 6.48 -12.24 -2.72
CA GLU A 65 6.51 -13.70 -2.63
C GLU A 65 5.18 -14.31 -3.03
N LYS A 66 4.07 -13.74 -2.56
CA LYS A 66 2.73 -14.33 -2.70
C LYS A 66 1.68 -13.27 -2.97
N THR A 67 0.72 -13.59 -3.83
CA THR A 67 -0.48 -12.76 -4.02
C THR A 67 -1.45 -13.01 -2.89
N VAL A 68 -1.95 -11.95 -2.28
CA VAL A 68 -2.95 -11.99 -1.21
C VAL A 68 -4.31 -11.71 -1.84
N PRO A 69 -5.33 -12.56 -1.62
CA PRO A 69 -6.67 -12.30 -2.13
C PRO A 69 -7.20 -11.00 -1.53
N VAL A 70 -7.54 -10.06 -2.41
CA VAL A 70 -8.24 -8.84 -2.01
C VAL A 70 -9.69 -9.23 -1.74
N PRO A 71 -10.28 -8.82 -0.60
CA PRO A 71 -11.68 -9.08 -0.35
C PRO A 71 -12.49 -8.55 -1.54
N PRO A 72 -13.47 -9.34 -2.04
CA PRO A 72 -14.26 -8.93 -3.19
C PRO A 72 -14.95 -7.60 -2.87
N GLN A 73 -15.09 -6.77 -3.90
CA GLN A 73 -15.88 -5.55 -3.75
C GLN A 73 -17.29 -5.91 -3.30
N SER A 74 -17.87 -5.03 -2.47
CA SER A 74 -19.28 -5.19 -2.07
C SER A 74 -20.15 -5.25 -3.34
N PRO A 75 -21.08 -6.21 -3.45
CA PRO A 75 -22.01 -6.26 -4.57
C PRO A 75 -22.96 -5.06 -4.59
N LEU A 76 -23.07 -4.34 -3.47
CA LEU A 76 -23.85 -3.12 -3.36
C LEU A 76 -23.06 -1.93 -3.92
N ARG A 77 -23.52 -1.39 -5.05
CA ARG A 77 -23.00 -0.15 -5.62
C ARG A 77 -23.65 1.03 -4.92
N LEU A 78 -22.85 1.82 -4.21
CA LEU A 78 -23.26 3.05 -3.55
C LEU A 78 -22.66 4.25 -4.28
N GLU A 79 -23.48 5.27 -4.50
CA GLU A 79 -23.04 6.57 -5.01
C GLU A 79 -23.39 7.62 -3.96
N ILE A 80 -22.38 8.35 -3.47
CA ILE A 80 -22.55 9.33 -2.40
C ILE A 80 -22.56 10.73 -3.03
N LEU A 81 -23.73 11.36 -3.01
CA LEU A 81 -23.93 12.75 -3.43
C LEU A 81 -23.73 13.67 -2.21
N GLN A 82 -22.47 13.94 -1.87
CA GLN A 82 -22.10 14.75 -0.71
C GLN A 82 -22.00 16.24 -1.07
N ALA A 83 -22.83 17.07 -0.44
CA ALA A 83 -22.65 18.53 -0.48
C ALA A 83 -21.35 18.92 0.23
N LEU A 84 -20.59 19.87 -0.33
CA LEU A 84 -19.31 20.34 0.21
C LEU A 84 -19.49 20.86 1.65
N PRO A 85 -19.02 20.13 2.67
CA PRO A 85 -19.11 20.58 4.04
C PRO A 85 -17.96 21.54 4.35
N LYS A 86 -18.08 22.29 5.44
CA LYS A 86 -17.02 23.20 5.87
C LYS A 86 -15.84 22.41 6.46
N GLU A 87 -14.63 22.71 6.00
CA GLU A 87 -13.35 22.23 6.54
C GLU A 87 -13.24 20.68 6.69
N LYS A 88 -12.77 20.20 7.85
CA LYS A 88 -12.33 18.81 8.13
C LYS A 88 -13.44 17.76 8.08
N ALA A 89 -14.71 18.18 7.97
CA ALA A 89 -15.82 17.25 7.87
C ALA A 89 -15.75 16.42 6.59
N LEU A 90 -15.20 16.96 5.50
CA LEU A 90 -15.04 16.23 4.24
C LEU A 90 -14.03 15.08 4.37
N ASP A 91 -12.88 15.34 5.00
CA ASP A 91 -11.84 14.32 5.22
C ASP A 91 -12.38 13.13 6.00
N PHE A 92 -13.21 13.40 7.01
CA PHE A 92 -13.87 12.36 7.80
C PHE A 92 -14.84 11.53 6.95
N ILE A 93 -15.64 12.17 6.09
CA ILE A 93 -16.60 11.48 5.22
C ILE A 93 -15.88 10.60 4.20
N LEU A 94 -14.76 11.07 3.62
CA LEU A 94 -13.98 10.30 2.65
C LEU A 94 -13.24 9.11 3.28
N GLN A 95 -12.85 9.21 4.55
CA GLN A 95 -12.14 8.13 5.24
C GLN A 95 -13.04 6.97 5.67
N LYS A 96 -14.34 7.20 5.86
CA LYS A 96 -15.29 6.23 6.42
C LYS A 96 -15.96 5.38 5.34
#